data_AF-A0A8X7V3H3-F1
#
_entry.id   AF-A0A8X7V3H3-F1
#
_cell.length_a   1.000
_cell.length_b   1.000
_cell.length_c   1.000
_cell.angle_alpha   90.00
_cell.angle_beta   90.00
_cell.angle_gamma   90.00
#
_symmetry.space_group_name_H-M   'P 1'
#
loop_
_entity.id
_entity.type
_entity.pdbx_description
1 polymer ?
#
loop_
_entity_poly.entity_id
_entity_poly.type
_entity_poly.pdbx_seq_one_letter_code
_entity_poly.pdbx_strand_id
1 'polypeptide(L)'
;MNRGIPSNCGCGGEIRTLTSGTQENPGRPFYQAVLEEVEDVLPKVAVHEIEIAKMKADIEDLMEVALNNKVEIQKNKVMIKTLMVYSLFVRAAFVVYVLY
;
A
#
# COMPACT_ATOMS: atom_id res chain seq x y z
N MET A 1 29.30 -47.05 -8.46
CA MET A 1 27.86 -47.33 -8.73
C MET A 1 27.04 -46.47 -7.78
N ASN A 2 26.53 -45.31 -8.23
CA ASN A 2 25.62 -44.46 -7.43
C ASN A 2 24.20 -44.64 -7.94
N ARG A 3 23.63 -45.84 -7.78
CA ARG A 3 22.23 -46.11 -8.15
C ARG A 3 21.39 -46.01 -6.89
N GLY A 4 20.67 -44.90 -6.70
CA GLY A 4 19.66 -44.80 -5.64
C GLY A 4 19.26 -43.38 -5.22
N ILE A 5 20.14 -42.40 -5.36
CA ILE A 5 19.86 -41.02 -4.96
C ILE A 5 19.64 -40.17 -6.22
N PRO A 6 18.43 -39.62 -6.43
CA PRO A 6 18.19 -38.73 -7.55
C PRO A 6 18.98 -37.43 -7.36
N SER A 7 19.77 -37.02 -8.36
CA SER A 7 20.55 -35.79 -8.33
C SER A 7 19.74 -34.56 -8.75
N ASN A 8 18.75 -34.74 -9.61
CA ASN A 8 17.90 -33.69 -10.15
C ASN A 8 16.42 -34.06 -9.99
N CYS A 9 15.59 -33.06 -9.73
CA CYS A 9 14.14 -33.22 -9.71
C CYS A 9 13.58 -33.32 -11.15
N GLY A 10 12.35 -33.83 -11.30
CA GLY A 10 11.64 -33.84 -12.59
C GLY A 10 11.40 -32.44 -13.17
N CYS A 11 11.49 -31.38 -12.36
CA CYS A 11 11.47 -29.99 -12.80
C CYS A 11 12.84 -29.44 -13.23
N GLY A 12 13.93 -30.22 -13.12
CA GLY A 12 15.29 -29.80 -13.44
C GLY A 12 16.06 -29.14 -12.30
N GLY A 13 15.41 -28.81 -11.17
CA GLY A 13 16.07 -28.23 -9.99
C GLY A 13 16.94 -29.21 -9.21
N GLU A 14 17.90 -28.66 -8.45
CA GLU A 14 18.79 -29.43 -7.57
C GLU A 14 18.00 -30.10 -6.44
N ILE A 15 18.42 -31.30 -6.03
CA ILE A 15 17.77 -32.02 -4.94
C ILE A 15 18.54 -31.82 -3.64
N ARG A 16 17.85 -31.28 -2.62
CA ARG A 16 18.32 -31.26 -1.24
C ARG A 16 17.85 -32.52 -0.51
N THR A 17 18.79 -33.22 0.13
CA THR A 17 18.48 -34.37 0.98
C THR A 17 18.22 -33.90 2.41
N LEU A 18 17.07 -34.26 2.96
CA LEU A 18 16.65 -33.98 4.32
C LEU A 18 16.47 -35.30 5.06
N THR A 19 16.66 -35.33 6.37
CA THR A 19 16.39 -36.50 7.21
C THR A 19 15.24 -36.22 8.15
N SER A 20 14.34 -37.20 8.29
CA SER A 20 13.21 -37.12 9.19
C SER A 20 13.62 -36.94 10.65
N GLY A 21 12.98 -36.00 11.35
CA GLY A 21 13.05 -35.87 12.80
C GLY A 21 11.84 -36.46 13.54
N THR A 22 10.91 -37.13 12.85
CA THR A 22 9.67 -37.64 13.46
C THR A 22 9.93 -38.86 14.34
N GLN A 23 9.10 -39.06 15.38
CA GLN A 23 9.18 -40.26 16.23
C GLN A 23 8.85 -41.55 15.47
N GLU A 24 7.93 -41.49 14.51
CA GLU A 24 7.48 -42.66 13.75
C GLU A 24 8.51 -43.16 12.74
N ASN A 25 9.36 -42.26 12.21
CA ASN A 25 10.29 -42.60 11.14
C ASN A 25 11.60 -41.78 11.22
N PRO A 26 12.34 -41.86 12.33
CA PRO A 26 13.52 -41.04 12.55
C PRO A 26 14.66 -41.40 11.57
N GLY A 27 15.36 -40.40 11.06
CA GLY A 27 16.53 -40.56 10.19
C GLY A 27 16.24 -40.96 8.74
N ARG A 28 14.98 -41.21 8.35
CA ARG A 28 14.64 -41.54 6.97
C ARG A 28 14.91 -40.36 6.02
N PRO A 29 15.63 -40.59 4.89
CA PRO A 29 15.89 -39.53 3.92
C PRO A 29 14.63 -39.17 3.12
N PHE A 30 14.50 -37.88 2.86
CA PHE A 30 13.53 -37.26 1.96
C PHE A 30 14.28 -36.33 1.00
N TYR A 31 13.74 -36.18 -0.21
CA TYR A 31 14.36 -35.40 -1.27
C TYR A 31 13.42 -34.28 -1.66
N GLN A 32 13.87 -33.03 -1.51
CA GLN A 32 13.12 -31.85 -1.87
C GLN A 32 13.83 -31.12 -3.02
N ALA A 33 13.07 -30.67 -4.02
CA ALA A 33 13.60 -29.81 -5.06
C ALA A 33 13.87 -28.42 -4.51
N VAL A 34 15.07 -27.89 -4.73
CA VAL A 34 15.40 -26.49 -4.48
C VAL A 34 14.91 -25.70 -5.70
N LEU A 35 13.95 -24.82 -5.46
CA LEU A 35 13.51 -23.85 -6.46
C LEU A 35 14.18 -22.53 -6.10
N GLU A 36 15.38 -22.31 -6.64
CA GLU A 36 16.20 -21.11 -6.42
C GLU A 36 15.40 -19.82 -6.72
N GLU A 37 14.58 -19.85 -7.78
CA GLU A 37 13.66 -18.77 -8.14
C GLU A 37 12.65 -18.43 -7.03
N VAL A 38 12.24 -19.41 -6.21
CA VAL A 38 11.29 -19.20 -5.11
C VAL A 38 11.99 -18.71 -3.86
N GLU A 39 13.20 -19.22 -3.55
CA GLU A 39 14.02 -18.76 -2.42
C GLU A 39 14.44 -17.29 -2.57
N ASP A 40 14.75 -16.83 -3.78
CA ASP A 40 15.13 -15.44 -4.06
C ASP A 40 13.94 -14.47 -4.13
N VAL A 41 12.75 -14.97 -4.46
CA VAL A 41 11.54 -14.15 -4.59
C VAL A 41 10.84 -13.97 -3.24
N LEU A 42 10.91 -14.95 -2.34
CA LEU A 42 10.26 -14.90 -1.02
C LEU A 42 10.60 -13.63 -0.20
N PRO A 43 11.89 -13.22 -0.08
CA PRO A 43 12.25 -12.01 0.64
C PRO A 43 11.74 -10.74 -0.05
N LYS A 44 11.73 -10.73 -1.39
CA LYS A 44 11.23 -9.59 -2.18
C LYS A 44 9.72 -9.40 -2.01
N VAL A 45 8.97 -10.50 -1.93
CA VAL A 45 7.52 -10.47 -1.64
C VAL A 45 7.27 -9.88 -0.25
N ALA A 46 8.03 -10.29 0.77
CA ALA A 46 7.89 -9.73 2.11
C ALA A 46 8.19 -8.22 2.18
N VAL A 47 9.19 -7.75 1.44
CA VAL A 47 9.48 -6.30 1.32
C VAL A 47 8.33 -5.57 0.62
N HIS A 48 7.81 -6.12 -0.48
CA HIS A 48 6.66 -5.54 -1.18
C HIS A 48 5.41 -5.48 -0.30
N GLU A 49 5.16 -6.48 0.56
CA GLU A 49 4.04 -6.43 1.52
C GLU A 49 4.17 -5.26 2.50
N ILE A 50 5.38 -4.97 2.99
CA ILE A 50 5.66 -3.83 3.87
C ILE A 50 5.46 -2.50 3.13
N GLU A 51 5.96 -2.40 1.90
CA GLU A 51 5.79 -1.21 1.06
C GLU A 51 4.32 -0.96 0.74
N ILE A 52 3.55 -2.01 0.42
CA ILE A 52 2.10 -1.93 0.22
C ILE A 52 1.39 -1.46 1.48
N ALA A 53 1.76 -1.99 2.66
CA ALA A 53 1.17 -1.55 3.92
C ALA A 53 1.44 -0.07 4.19
N LYS A 54 2.67 0.41 3.91
CA LYS A 54 3.03 1.82 4.03
C LYS A 54 2.24 2.70 3.05
N MET A 55 2.20 2.33 1.77
CA MET A 55 1.44 3.07 0.75
C MET A 55 -0.05 3.15 1.10
N LYS A 56 -0.61 2.09 1.70
CA LYS A 56 -2.00 2.09 2.15
C LYS A 56 -2.24 3.11 3.27
N ALA A 57 -1.32 3.23 4.22
CA ALA A 57 -1.40 4.26 5.27
C ALA A 57 -1.29 5.67 4.68
N ASP A 58 -0.33 5.91 3.79
CA ASP A 58 -0.16 7.22 3.13
C ASP A 58 -1.41 7.63 2.32
N ILE A 59 -2.11 6.67 1.69
CA ILE A 59 -3.37 6.92 0.97
C ILE A 59 -4.50 7.34 1.93
N GLU A 60 -4.58 6.72 3.10
CA GLU A 60 -5.60 7.03 4.10
C GLU A 60 -5.43 8.45 4.65
N ASP A 61 -4.20 8.85 4.97
CA ASP A 61 -3.86 10.20 5.41
C ASP A 61 -4.19 11.25 4.33
N LEU A 62 -3.83 10.98 3.07
CA LEU A 62 -4.14 11.87 1.95
C LEU A 62 -5.65 12.02 1.73
N MET A 63 -6.43 10.95 1.97
CA MET A 63 -7.88 11.00 1.86
C MET A 63 -8.50 11.92 2.93
N GLU A 64 -7.99 11.87 4.16
CA GLU A 64 -8.42 12.78 5.24
C GLU A 64 -8.12 14.24 4.88
N VAL A 65 -6.90 14.53 4.43
CA VAL A 65 -6.50 15.88 3.99
C VAL A 65 -7.39 16.37 2.84
N ALA A 66 -7.67 15.52 1.84
CA ALA A 66 -8.53 15.88 0.72
C ALA A 66 -9.96 16.21 1.17
N LEU A 67 -10.50 15.46 2.15
CA LEU A 67 -11.85 15.68 2.67
C LEU A 67 -11.93 16.98 3.47
N ASN A 68 -10.94 17.27 4.32
CA ASN A 68 -10.84 18.52 5.06
C ASN A 68 -10.73 19.73 4.12
N ASN A 69 -9.85 19.67 3.12
CA ASN A 69 -9.70 20.73 2.12
C ASN A 69 -11.01 20.97 1.34
N LYS A 70 -11.74 19.91 0.99
CA LYS A 70 -13.04 20.04 0.31
C LYS A 70 -14.05 20.81 1.17
N VAL A 71 -14.09 20.56 2.48
CA VAL A 71 -14.97 21.29 3.42
C VAL A 71 -14.56 22.76 3.51
N GLU A 72 -13.27 23.06 3.63
CA GLU A 72 -12.77 24.44 3.68
C GLU A 72 -13.07 25.21 2.40
N ILE A 73 -12.88 24.60 1.23
CA ILE A 73 -13.22 25.21 -0.06
C ILE A 73 -14.71 25.55 -0.12
N GLN A 74 -15.60 24.67 0.36
CA GLN A 74 -17.03 24.96 0.41
C GLN A 74 -17.35 26.14 1.33
N LYS A 75 -16.75 26.18 2.53
CA LYS A 75 -16.89 27.32 3.47
C LYS A 75 -16.40 28.62 2.84
N ASN A 76 -15.22 28.62 2.22
CA ASN A 76 -14.64 29.78 1.55
C ASN A 76 -15.52 30.26 0.39
N LYS A 77 -16.11 29.34 -0.38
CA LYS A 77 -17.06 29.66 -1.45
C LYS A 77 -18.31 30.38 -0.93
N VAL A 78 -18.84 29.95 0.22
CA VAL A 78 -19.97 30.63 0.87
C VAL A 78 -19.54 32.01 1.38
N MET A 79 -18.41 32.10 2.08
CA MET A 79 -17.88 33.35 2.61
C MET A 79 -17.68 34.40 1.50
N ILE A 80 -17.10 34.01 0.37
CA ILE A 80 -16.89 34.89 -0.79
C ILE A 80 -18.24 35.42 -1.32
N LYS A 81 -19.25 34.56 -1.47
CA LYS A 81 -20.59 35.00 -1.92
C LYS A 81 -21.20 36.02 -0.96
N THR A 82 -21.09 35.78 0.35
CA THR A 82 -21.58 36.71 1.37
C THR A 82 -20.87 38.05 1.33
N LEU A 83 -19.53 38.05 1.18
CA LEU A 83 -18.74 39.29 1.06
C LEU A 83 -19.08 40.09 -0.20
N MET A 84 -19.32 39.41 -1.33
CA MET A 84 -19.77 40.09 -2.56
C MET A 84 -21.09 40.85 -2.31
N VAL A 85 -22.07 40.19 -1.70
CA VAL A 85 -23.36 40.82 -1.37
C VAL A 85 -23.19 42.01 -0.42
N TYR A 86 -22.39 41.84 0.65
CA TYR A 86 -22.08 42.93 1.59
C TYR A 86 -21.46 44.15 0.88
N SER A 87 -20.53 43.91 -0.06
CA SER A 87 -19.90 44.99 -0.81
C SER A 87 -20.88 45.79 -1.67
N LEU A 88 -21.94 45.15 -2.20
CA LEU A 88 -22.99 45.82 -2.94
C LEU A 88 -23.81 46.74 -2.03
N PHE A 89 -24.16 46.28 -0.83
CA PHE A 89 -24.87 47.08 0.16
C PHE A 89 -24.07 48.31 0.60
N VAL A 90 -22.77 48.14 0.89
CA VAL A 90 -21.89 49.25 1.28
C VAL A 90 -21.80 50.28 0.15
N ARG A 91 -21.66 49.85 -1.10
CA ARG A 91 -21.64 50.74 -2.27
C ARG A 91 -22.96 51.51 -2.40
N ALA A 92 -24.10 50.83 -2.28
CA ALA A 92 -25.41 51.48 -2.36
C ALA A 92 -25.61 52.51 -1.24
N ALA A 93 -25.24 52.18 0.00
CA ALA A 93 -25.33 53.09 1.14
C ALA A 93 -24.45 54.33 0.96
N PHE A 94 -23.23 54.17 0.44
CA PHE A 94 -22.33 55.28 0.13
C PHE A 94 -22.91 56.22 -0.93
N VAL A 95 -23.48 55.68 -2.02
CA VAL A 95 -24.14 56.48 -3.06
C VAL A 95 -25.31 57.27 -2.48
N VAL A 96 -26.16 56.66 -1.65
CA VAL A 96 -27.27 57.35 -0.98
C VAL A 96 -26.76 58.47 -0.07
N TYR A 97 -25.70 58.21 0.71
CA TYR A 97 -25.10 59.20 1.60
C TYR A 97 -24.53 60.42 0.86
N VAL A 98 -23.94 60.23 -0.32
CA VAL A 98 -23.38 61.34 -1.11
C VAL A 98 -24.47 62.14 -1.84
N LEU A 99 -25.60 61.52 -2.19
CA LEU A 99 -26.70 62.16 -2.92
C LEU A 99 -27.71 62.90 -2.01
N TYR A 100 -27.63 62.75 -0.70
CA TYR A 100 -28.52 63.37 0.29
C TYR A 100 -27.78 64.43 1.11
#